data_AF-A0A918KJE0-F1
#
_entry.id   AF-A0A918KJE0-F1
#
_cell.length_a   1.000
_cell.length_b   1.000
_cell.length_c   1.000
_cell.angle_alpha   90.00
_cell.angle_beta   90.00
_cell.angle_gamma   90.00
#
_symmetry.space_group_name_H-M   'P 1'
#
loop_
_entity.id
_entity.type
_entity.pdbx_description
1 polymer ?
#
loop_
_entity_poly.entity_id
_entity_poly.type
_entity_poly.pdbx_seq_one_letter_code
_entity_poly.pdbx_strand_id
1 'polypeptide(L)'
;MTHTLSAPARSAAAPRRVTRGLATGCLVAGPLFLGAGIVGGLTRDGFDFTRNAVSRRALGDLGWIRTTDFLLTAALLLAGSIGLRRELRGRAGVTWGPVLVGVFGVSSVAAAVFPADAGAGFPSGTPASASLSAHGALHMFSGTTRCLALRAAFFVLARPLTDPARDQSAAIR
;
A
#
# COMPACT_ATOMS: atom_id res chain seq x y z
N MET A 1 13.63 31.24 -47.90
CA MET A 1 12.44 30.59 -47.31
C MET A 1 12.92 29.51 -46.36
N THR A 2 12.85 29.75 -45.05
CA THR A 2 13.38 28.84 -44.03
C THR A 2 12.21 28.07 -43.43
N HIS A 3 12.10 26.78 -43.75
CA HIS A 3 11.09 25.90 -43.16
C HIS A 3 11.58 25.40 -41.79
N THR A 4 11.04 25.95 -40.71
CA THR A 4 11.16 25.40 -39.36
C THR A 4 10.23 24.20 -39.23
N LEU A 5 10.78 22.99 -39.36
CA LEU A 5 10.08 21.75 -39.03
C LEU A 5 9.89 21.66 -37.50
N SER A 6 8.70 22.01 -37.03
CA SER A 6 8.28 21.76 -35.64
C SER A 6 8.10 20.26 -35.45
N ALA A 7 9.01 19.61 -34.71
CA ALA A 7 8.89 18.21 -34.35
C ALA A 7 7.66 17.97 -33.43
N PRO A 8 6.91 16.87 -33.60
CA PRO A 8 5.67 16.65 -32.86
C PRO A 8 5.95 16.35 -31.38
N ALA A 9 5.26 17.07 -30.49
CA ALA A 9 5.29 16.93 -29.03
C ALA A 9 4.74 15.59 -28.47
N ARG A 10 4.73 14.51 -29.27
CA ARG A 10 4.16 13.20 -28.89
C ARG A 10 5.00 12.40 -27.88
N SER A 11 6.30 12.67 -27.77
CA SER A 11 7.20 11.84 -26.94
C SER A 11 7.18 12.18 -25.44
N ALA A 12 6.83 13.42 -25.06
CA ALA A 12 6.80 13.83 -23.64
C ALA A 12 5.45 13.55 -22.93
N ALA A 13 4.36 13.40 -23.69
CA ALA A 13 3.01 13.22 -23.13
C ALA A 13 2.75 11.78 -22.63
N ALA A 14 3.23 10.77 -23.36
CA ALA A 14 3.11 9.36 -22.97
C ALA A 14 3.81 9.02 -21.62
N PRO A 15 5.08 9.40 -21.38
CA PRO A 15 5.76 9.11 -20.11
C PRO A 15 5.10 9.83 -18.92
N ARG A 16 4.52 11.03 -19.12
CA ARG A 16 3.72 11.72 -18.10
C ARG A 16 2.41 11.01 -17.79
N ARG A 17 1.69 10.49 -18.79
CA ARG A 17 0.45 9.69 -18.57
C ARG A 17 0.74 8.41 -17.81
N VAL A 18 1.79 7.68 -18.17
CA VAL A 18 2.21 6.46 -17.45
C VAL A 18 2.58 6.79 -16.01
N THR A 19 3.33 7.86 -15.78
CA THR A 19 3.74 8.26 -14.41
C THR A 19 2.54 8.63 -13.53
N ARG A 20 1.56 9.36 -14.09
CA ARG A 20 0.29 9.63 -13.39
C ARG A 20 -0.51 8.37 -13.12
N GLY A 21 -0.62 7.46 -14.11
CA GLY A 21 -1.31 6.18 -13.95
C GLY A 21 -0.70 5.30 -12.86
N LEU A 22 0.64 5.29 -12.77
CA LEU A 22 1.35 4.63 -11.69
C LEU A 22 0.98 5.26 -10.33
N ALA A 23 1.04 6.58 -10.21
CA ALA A 23 0.70 7.29 -8.97
C ALA A 23 -0.76 7.07 -8.53
N THR A 24 -1.72 6.96 -9.47
CA THR A 24 -3.11 6.64 -9.15
C THR A 24 -3.30 5.22 -8.60
N GLY A 25 -2.37 4.30 -8.85
CA GLY A 25 -2.40 2.95 -8.28
C GLY A 25 -2.45 2.96 -6.74
N CYS A 26 -1.82 3.95 -6.09
CA CYS A 26 -1.90 4.12 -4.63
C CYS A 26 -3.33 4.37 -4.13
N LEU A 27 -4.15 5.09 -4.90
CA LEU A 27 -5.52 5.43 -4.52
C LEU A 27 -6.43 4.21 -4.55
N VAL A 28 -6.15 3.25 -5.44
CA VAL A 28 -6.92 2.01 -5.59
C VAL A 28 -6.49 0.95 -4.58
N ALA A 29 -5.20 0.91 -4.24
CA ALA A 29 -4.61 -0.13 -3.38
C ALA A 29 -5.30 -0.24 -2.00
N GLY A 30 -5.56 0.88 -1.33
CA GLY A 30 -6.20 0.89 0.00
C GLY A 30 -7.64 0.33 -0.01
N PRO A 31 -8.55 0.89 -0.83
CA PRO A 31 -9.91 0.38 -0.99
C PRO A 31 -9.96 -1.08 -1.43
N LEU A 32 -9.09 -1.50 -2.36
CA LEU A 32 -8.99 -2.89 -2.80
C LEU A 32 -8.67 -3.82 -1.63
N PHE A 33 -7.60 -3.52 -0.90
CA PHE A 33 -7.14 -4.32 0.23
C PHE A 33 -8.17 -4.43 1.37
N LEU A 34 -8.82 -3.30 1.69
CA LEU A 34 -9.83 -3.25 2.75
C LEU A 34 -11.12 -3.95 2.29
N GLY A 35 -11.59 -3.67 1.08
CA GLY A 35 -12.80 -4.27 0.52
C GLY A 35 -12.68 -5.79 0.41
N ALA A 36 -11.59 -6.30 -0.18
CA ALA A 36 -11.32 -7.74 -0.26
C ALA A 36 -11.15 -8.37 1.13
N GLY A 37 -10.54 -7.63 2.08
CA GLY A 37 -10.42 -8.01 3.48
C GLY A 37 -11.78 -8.22 4.16
N ILE A 38 -12.68 -7.24 4.02
CA ILE A 38 -14.03 -7.25 4.60
C ILE A 38 -14.89 -8.33 3.95
N VAL A 39 -15.05 -8.27 2.62
CA VAL A 39 -15.90 -9.20 1.86
C VAL A 39 -15.51 -10.63 2.21
N GLY A 40 -14.23 -10.95 2.05
CA GLY A 40 -13.83 -12.33 2.27
C GLY A 40 -13.79 -12.74 3.75
N GLY A 41 -13.81 -11.80 4.71
CA GLY A 41 -14.00 -12.14 6.12
C GLY A 41 -15.46 -12.45 6.44
N LEU A 42 -16.39 -11.71 5.82
CA LEU A 42 -17.83 -11.97 5.92
C LEU A 42 -18.26 -13.27 5.23
N THR A 43 -17.53 -13.71 4.19
CA THR A 43 -17.86 -14.94 3.44
C THR A 43 -17.08 -16.17 3.89
N ARG A 44 -16.24 -16.08 4.93
CA ARG A 44 -15.38 -17.20 5.36
C ARG A 44 -15.97 -17.88 6.59
N ASP A 45 -16.32 -19.13 6.43
CA ASP A 45 -16.81 -19.96 7.53
C ASP A 45 -15.81 -20.00 8.70
N GLY A 46 -16.34 -19.83 9.92
CA GLY A 46 -15.56 -19.79 11.15
C GLY A 46 -14.72 -18.52 11.35
N PHE A 47 -14.81 -17.53 10.45
CA PHE A 47 -14.11 -16.25 10.61
C PHE A 47 -14.92 -15.26 11.45
N ASP A 48 -14.42 -14.93 12.63
CA ASP A 48 -14.99 -13.91 13.52
C ASP A 48 -14.03 -12.72 13.62
N PHE A 49 -14.45 -11.53 13.16
CA PHE A 49 -13.64 -10.31 13.21
C PHE A 49 -13.23 -9.87 14.62
N THR A 50 -13.94 -10.32 15.67
CA THR A 50 -13.61 -10.01 17.07
C THR A 50 -12.50 -10.90 17.62
N ARG A 51 -12.28 -12.07 17.02
CA ARG A 51 -11.31 -13.08 17.48
C ARG A 51 -10.16 -13.30 16.51
N ASN A 52 -10.40 -13.09 15.21
CA ASN A 52 -9.50 -13.44 14.13
C ASN A 52 -9.00 -12.19 13.41
N ALA A 53 -7.67 -12.07 13.30
CA ALA A 53 -7.07 -11.05 12.45
C ALA A 53 -7.39 -11.34 10.97
N VAL A 54 -7.70 -10.31 10.19
CA VAL A 54 -7.99 -10.42 8.75
C VAL A 54 -6.85 -11.07 7.96
N SER A 55 -5.60 -10.94 8.42
CA SER A 55 -4.46 -11.63 7.81
C SER A 55 -4.49 -13.15 7.97
N ARG A 56 -5.11 -13.69 9.03
CA ARG A 56 -5.26 -15.15 9.22
C ARG A 56 -6.11 -15.80 8.14
N ARG A 57 -6.90 -15.02 7.38
CA ARG A 57 -7.63 -15.51 6.21
C ARG A 57 -6.73 -16.10 5.12
N ALA A 58 -5.43 -15.83 5.15
CA ALA A 58 -4.45 -16.47 4.27
C ALA A 58 -4.25 -17.97 4.59
N LEU A 59 -4.87 -18.49 5.66
CA LEU A 59 -4.83 -19.89 6.06
C LEU A 59 -6.03 -20.68 5.52
N GLY A 60 -5.79 -21.96 5.22
CA GLY A 60 -6.79 -22.89 4.69
C GLY A 60 -7.09 -22.71 3.20
N ASP A 61 -8.15 -23.35 2.72
CA ASP A 61 -8.40 -23.61 1.30
C ASP A 61 -8.56 -22.35 0.42
N LEU A 62 -9.10 -21.28 1.01
CA LEU A 62 -9.28 -19.99 0.33
C LEU A 62 -8.16 -18.98 0.66
N GLY A 63 -7.08 -19.45 1.30
CA GLY A 63 -5.96 -18.63 1.75
C GLY A 63 -5.26 -17.87 0.62
N TRP A 64 -5.20 -18.50 -0.55
CA TRP A 64 -4.61 -17.90 -1.75
C TRP A 64 -5.26 -16.56 -2.13
N ILE A 65 -6.58 -16.38 -1.89
CA ILE A 65 -7.27 -15.12 -2.21
C ILE A 65 -6.68 -13.96 -1.41
N ARG A 66 -6.43 -14.19 -0.11
CA ARG A 66 -5.83 -13.19 0.76
C ARG A 66 -4.36 -12.93 0.39
N THR A 67 -3.61 -13.97 0.03
CA THR A 67 -2.24 -13.83 -0.46
C THR A 67 -2.18 -13.02 -1.76
N THR A 68 -3.09 -13.29 -2.71
CA THR A 68 -3.22 -12.52 -3.95
C THR A 68 -3.57 -11.06 -3.69
N ASP A 69 -4.50 -10.79 -2.77
CA ASP A 69 -4.86 -9.43 -2.35
C ASP A 69 -3.65 -8.65 -1.77
N PHE A 70 -2.83 -9.30 -0.92
CA PHE A 70 -1.58 -8.71 -0.44
C PHE A 70 -0.61 -8.39 -1.60
N LEU A 71 -0.43 -9.32 -2.54
CA LEU A 71 0.50 -9.14 -3.66
C LEU A 71 0.04 -8.09 -4.67
N LEU A 72 -1.25 -8.04 -5.00
CA LEU A 72 -1.84 -7.02 -5.88
C LEU A 72 -1.73 -5.64 -5.25
N THR A 73 -2.07 -5.53 -3.97
CA THR A 73 -1.91 -4.28 -3.20
C THR A 73 -0.45 -3.85 -3.17
N ALA A 74 0.48 -4.77 -2.93
CA ALA A 74 1.91 -4.49 -2.94
C ALA A 74 2.38 -4.00 -4.31
N ALA A 75 1.97 -4.65 -5.40
CA ALA A 75 2.33 -4.26 -6.76
C ALA A 75 1.85 -2.84 -7.07
N LEU A 76 0.59 -2.51 -6.74
CA LEU A 76 0.04 -1.16 -6.93
C LEU A 76 0.79 -0.09 -6.14
N LEU A 77 1.17 -0.39 -4.89
CA LEU A 77 1.92 0.55 -4.04
C LEU A 77 3.37 0.73 -4.50
N LEU A 78 4.05 -0.33 -4.93
CA LEU A 78 5.40 -0.24 -5.47
C LEU A 78 5.41 0.55 -6.79
N ALA A 79 4.46 0.25 -7.69
CA ALA A 79 4.25 1.00 -8.91
C ALA A 79 3.98 2.49 -8.62
N GLY A 80 3.08 2.77 -7.68
CA GLY A 80 2.76 4.13 -7.27
C GLY A 80 3.89 4.87 -6.57
N SER A 81 4.70 4.19 -5.76
CA SER A 81 5.94 4.74 -5.19
C SER A 81 6.90 5.20 -6.28
N ILE A 82 7.09 4.40 -7.34
CA ILE A 82 7.90 4.77 -8.49
C ILE A 82 7.31 5.97 -9.23
N GLY A 83 6.00 5.97 -9.47
CA GLY A 83 5.28 7.09 -10.09
C GLY A 83 5.46 8.40 -9.31
N LEU A 84 5.21 8.37 -7.99
CA LEU A 84 5.38 9.50 -7.09
C LEU A 84 6.83 9.99 -7.07
N ARG A 85 7.81 9.07 -7.00
CA ARG A 85 9.23 9.46 -7.05
C ARG A 85 9.58 10.16 -8.35
N ARG A 86 9.02 9.74 -9.48
CA ARG A 86 9.25 10.37 -10.79
C ARG A 86 8.64 11.76 -10.88
N GLU A 87 7.42 11.97 -10.37
CA GLU A 87 6.76 13.29 -10.36
C GLU A 87 7.43 14.29 -9.41
N LEU A 88 8.01 13.80 -8.30
CA LEU A 88 8.61 14.66 -7.26
C LEU A 88 10.10 14.95 -7.49
N ARG A 89 10.75 14.31 -8.47
CA ARG A 89 12.14 14.60 -8.84
C ARG A 89 12.29 16.07 -9.20
N GLY A 90 13.16 16.78 -8.47
CA GLY A 90 13.45 18.21 -8.67
C GLY A 90 12.68 19.17 -7.76
N ARG A 91 11.76 18.69 -6.92
CA ARG A 91 11.07 19.52 -5.90
C ARG A 91 11.73 19.29 -4.55
N ALA A 92 12.48 20.28 -4.05
CA ALA A 92 13.07 20.23 -2.72
C ALA A 92 11.95 20.08 -1.66
N GLY A 93 12.04 19.04 -0.81
CA GLY A 93 11.17 18.86 0.36
C GLY A 93 10.16 17.70 0.35
N VAL A 94 9.99 16.93 -0.75
CA VAL A 94 8.96 15.86 -0.81
C VAL A 94 9.57 14.46 -1.04
N THR A 95 10.62 14.12 -0.30
CA THR A 95 11.39 12.87 -0.52
C THR A 95 10.84 11.65 0.22
N TRP A 96 10.14 11.85 1.35
CA TRP A 96 9.73 10.74 2.22
C TRP A 96 8.47 10.02 1.77
N GLY A 97 7.54 10.70 1.09
CA GLY A 97 6.27 10.11 0.63
C GLY A 97 6.47 8.85 -0.22
N PRO A 98 7.22 8.91 -1.35
CA PRO A 98 7.51 7.75 -2.17
C PRO A 98 8.21 6.62 -1.42
N VAL A 99 9.15 6.95 -0.51
CA VAL A 99 9.89 5.95 0.27
C VAL A 99 8.95 5.19 1.20
N LEU A 100 8.10 5.89 1.95
CA LEU A 100 7.17 5.27 2.89
C LEU A 100 6.14 4.38 2.19
N VAL A 101 5.64 4.81 1.01
CA VAL A 101 4.77 3.98 0.16
C VAL A 101 5.51 2.72 -0.31
N GLY A 102 6.78 2.86 -0.70
CA GLY A 102 7.62 1.73 -1.09
C GLY A 102 7.84 0.73 0.05
N VAL A 103 8.16 1.23 1.26
CA VAL A 103 8.30 0.40 2.47
C VAL A 103 7.01 -0.36 2.77
N PHE A 104 5.86 0.31 2.72
CA PHE A 104 4.57 -0.36 2.89
C PHE A 104 4.38 -1.49 1.87
N GLY A 105 4.69 -1.24 0.59
CA GLY A 105 4.61 -2.23 -0.48
C GLY A 105 5.49 -3.45 -0.22
N VAL A 106 6.77 -3.24 0.12
CA VAL A 106 7.71 -4.34 0.43
C VAL A 106 7.27 -5.13 1.65
N SER A 107 6.82 -4.47 2.72
CA SER A 107 6.26 -5.17 3.87
C SER A 107 5.05 -6.00 3.46
N SER A 108 4.16 -5.48 2.61
CA SER A 108 2.99 -6.24 2.14
C SER A 108 3.39 -7.51 1.37
N VAL A 109 4.48 -7.49 0.58
CA VAL A 109 5.07 -8.70 -0.02
C VAL A 109 5.54 -9.66 1.07
N ALA A 110 6.30 -9.19 2.06
CA ALA A 110 6.77 -10.03 3.15
C ALA A 110 5.61 -10.68 3.94
N ALA A 111 4.50 -9.97 4.16
CA ALA A 111 3.31 -10.52 4.82
C ALA A 111 2.61 -11.61 3.97
N ALA A 112 2.76 -11.56 2.65
CA ALA A 112 2.27 -12.61 1.75
C ALA A 112 3.18 -13.85 1.75
N VAL A 113 4.51 -13.64 1.81
CA VAL A 113 5.52 -14.72 1.80
C VAL A 113 5.58 -15.46 3.13
N PHE A 114 5.40 -14.75 4.25
CA PHE A 114 5.41 -15.33 5.60
C PHE A 114 3.97 -15.36 6.13
N PRO A 115 3.26 -16.50 6.11
CA PRO A 115 1.90 -16.59 6.60
C PRO A 115 1.80 -16.32 8.10
N ALA A 116 0.65 -15.80 8.54
CA ALA A 116 0.34 -15.66 9.96
C ALA A 116 0.14 -17.03 10.61
N ASP A 117 0.45 -17.16 11.89
CA ASP A 117 0.16 -18.40 12.62
C ASP A 117 -1.34 -18.60 12.80
N ALA A 118 -1.74 -19.87 12.71
CA ALA A 118 -3.07 -20.32 13.07
C ALA A 118 -3.29 -20.12 14.59
N GLY A 119 -4.51 -19.82 14.99
CA GLY A 119 -4.84 -19.62 16.40
C GLY A 119 -6.20 -18.96 16.57
N ALA A 120 -6.63 -18.85 17.83
CA ALA A 120 -7.99 -18.40 18.17
C ALA A 120 -9.09 -19.23 17.47
N GLY A 121 -8.83 -20.51 17.21
CA GLY A 121 -9.79 -21.41 16.54
C GLY A 121 -9.89 -21.24 15.03
N PHE A 122 -9.00 -20.47 14.40
CA PHE A 122 -8.96 -20.29 12.93
C PHE A 122 -7.64 -20.78 12.32
N PRO A 123 -7.69 -21.61 11.25
CA PRO A 123 -8.89 -22.25 10.66
C PRO A 123 -9.56 -23.24 11.61
N SER A 124 -10.78 -23.68 11.28
CA SER A 124 -11.52 -24.69 12.07
C SER A 124 -10.66 -25.93 12.36
N GLY A 125 -10.63 -26.37 13.62
CA GLY A 125 -9.77 -27.46 14.08
C GLY A 125 -8.43 -27.02 14.68
N THR A 126 -8.13 -25.71 14.68
CA THR A 126 -6.94 -25.16 15.32
C THR A 126 -7.16 -24.96 16.83
N PRO A 127 -6.13 -25.19 17.68
CA PRO A 127 -6.17 -24.84 19.10
C PRO A 127 -6.56 -23.37 19.34
N ALA A 128 -7.20 -23.12 20.50
CA ALA A 128 -7.52 -21.76 20.93
C ALA A 128 -6.25 -20.95 21.25
N SER A 129 -5.22 -21.61 21.81
CA SER A 129 -3.91 -21.01 22.07
C SER A 129 -3.17 -20.74 20.75
N ALA A 130 -2.70 -19.51 20.59
CA ALA A 130 -1.80 -19.16 19.50
C ALA A 130 -0.37 -19.52 19.91
N SER A 131 0.34 -20.29 19.08
CA SER A 131 1.79 -20.40 19.12
C SER A 131 2.40 -19.34 18.20
N LEU A 132 3.59 -18.84 18.53
CA LEU A 132 4.34 -17.91 17.68
C LEU A 132 5.49 -18.66 17.01
N SER A 133 5.33 -18.95 15.72
CA SER A 133 6.40 -19.49 14.89
C SER A 133 7.31 -18.37 14.38
N ALA A 134 8.47 -18.74 13.82
CA ALA A 134 9.35 -17.79 13.14
C ALA A 134 8.66 -17.09 11.96
N HIS A 135 7.81 -17.82 11.21
CA HIS A 135 7.07 -17.27 10.09
C HIS A 135 6.00 -16.28 10.57
N GLY A 136 5.24 -16.63 11.62
CA GLY A 136 4.27 -15.72 12.21
C GLY A 136 4.92 -14.48 12.84
N ALA A 137 6.10 -14.61 13.44
CA ALA A 137 6.88 -13.47 13.92
C ALA A 137 7.27 -12.52 12.76
N LEU A 138 7.76 -13.06 11.65
CA LEU A 138 8.06 -12.27 10.44
C LEU A 138 6.80 -11.62 9.85
N HIS A 139 5.67 -12.32 9.87
CA HIS A 139 4.37 -11.77 9.46
C HIS A 139 3.96 -10.59 10.35
N MET A 140 4.08 -10.72 11.68
CA MET A 140 3.75 -9.66 12.63
C MET A 140 4.67 -8.45 12.49
N PHE A 141 5.98 -8.68 12.33
CA PHE A 141 6.96 -7.63 12.09
C PHE A 141 6.66 -6.87 10.80
N SER A 142 6.34 -7.60 9.73
CA SER A 142 5.91 -7.02 8.47
C SER A 142 4.63 -6.18 8.62
N GLY A 143 3.60 -6.73 9.29
CA GLY A 143 2.36 -6.02 9.57
C GLY A 143 2.57 -4.73 10.36
N THR A 144 3.47 -4.75 11.34
CA THR A 144 3.83 -3.60 12.17
C THR A 144 4.56 -2.54 11.33
N THR A 145 5.55 -2.95 10.54
CA THR A 145 6.29 -2.06 9.64
C THR A 145 5.36 -1.38 8.64
N ARG A 146 4.44 -2.15 8.05
CA ARG A 146 3.40 -1.65 7.14
C ARG A 146 2.51 -0.60 7.82
N CYS A 147 2.05 -0.85 9.04
CA CYS A 147 1.25 0.11 9.81
C CYS A 147 2.01 1.41 10.14
N LEU A 148 3.28 1.30 10.56
CA LEU A 148 4.11 2.46 10.86
C LEU A 148 4.41 3.30 9.62
N ALA A 149 4.74 2.65 8.49
CA ALA A 149 4.96 3.32 7.23
C ALA A 149 3.73 4.12 6.77
N LEU A 150 2.52 3.55 6.91
CA LEU A 150 1.28 4.25 6.58
C LEU A 150 1.03 5.48 7.46
N ARG A 151 1.17 5.32 8.79
CA ARG A 151 1.00 6.43 9.74
C ARG A 151 1.99 7.56 9.43
N ALA A 152 3.27 7.21 9.25
CA ALA A 152 4.29 8.17 8.86
C ALA A 152 3.96 8.85 7.51
N ALA A 153 3.42 8.10 6.54
CA ALA A 153 3.02 8.67 5.26
C ALA A 153 1.92 9.72 5.42
N PHE A 154 0.91 9.47 6.26
CA PHE A 154 -0.11 10.47 6.56
C PHE A 154 0.48 11.74 7.18
N PHE A 155 1.40 11.63 8.15
CA PHE A 155 2.06 12.80 8.73
C PHE A 155 2.88 13.59 7.70
N VAL A 156 3.67 12.89 6.87
CA VAL A 156 4.50 13.52 5.82
C VAL A 156 3.64 14.22 4.77
N LEU A 157 2.52 13.61 4.36
CA LEU A 157 1.63 14.16 3.35
C LEU A 157 0.74 15.30 3.90
N ALA A 158 0.42 15.30 5.19
CA ALA A 158 -0.35 16.37 5.82
C ALA A 158 0.49 17.63 6.12
N ARG A 159 1.81 17.48 6.35
CA ARG A 159 2.71 18.56 6.74
C ARG A 159 2.63 19.83 5.86
N PRO A 160 2.53 19.74 4.51
CA PRO A 160 2.43 20.93 3.66
C PRO A 160 1.07 21.64 3.73
N LEU A 161 0.04 21.02 4.31
CA LEU A 161 -1.30 21.60 4.50
C LEU A 161 -1.38 22.41 5.81
N THR A 162 -0.50 22.13 6.76
CA THR A 162 -0.45 22.78 8.07
C THR A 162 0.59 23.90 8.13
N ASP A 163 1.23 24.24 7.01
CA ASP A 163 2.31 25.22 6.96
C ASP A 163 1.75 26.65 6.82
N PRO A 164 1.77 27.49 7.88
CA PRO A 164 1.07 28.79 7.89
C PRO A 164 1.61 29.78 6.84
N ALA A 165 2.86 29.59 6.41
CA ALA A 165 3.52 30.44 5.41
C ALA A 165 2.86 30.34 4.02
N ARG A 166 2.16 29.24 3.71
CA ARG A 166 1.40 29.09 2.45
C ARG A 166 0.07 29.83 2.45
N ASP A 167 -0.57 29.92 3.61
CA ASP A 167 -1.87 30.59 3.76
C ASP A 167 -1.72 32.12 3.59
N GLN A 168 -0.65 32.70 4.14
CA GLN A 168 -0.30 34.10 3.91
C GLN A 168 0.05 34.42 2.44
N SER A 169 0.66 33.48 1.72
CA SER A 169 1.02 33.68 0.30
C SER A 169 -0.20 33.63 -0.63
N ALA A 170 -1.27 32.96 -0.21
CA ALA A 170 -2.55 32.91 -0.92
C ALA A 170 -3.44 34.12 -0.59
N ALA A 171 -3.32 34.68 0.62
CA ALA A 171 -4.08 35.86 1.07
C ALA A 171 -3.59 37.20 0.47
N ILE A 172 -2.41 37.24 -0.16
CA ILE A 172 -1.80 38.46 -0.73
C ILE A 172 -2.01 38.56 -2.26
N ARG A 173 -2.70 37.60 -2.89
CA ARG A 173 -3.09 37.63 -4.31
C ARG A 173 -4.57 37.91 -4.48
#